data_AF-A1RRS9-F1
#
_entry.id   AF-A1RRS9-F1
#
_cell.length_a   1.000
_cell.length_b   1.000
_cell.length_c   1.000
_cell.angle_alpha   90.00
_cell.angle_beta   90.00
_cell.angle_gamma   90.00
#
_symmetry.space_group_name_H-M   'P 1'
#
loop_
_entity.id
_entity.type
_entity.pdbx_description
1 polymer ?
#
loop_
_entity_poly.entity_id
_entity_poly.type
_entity_poly.pdbx_seq_one_letter_code
_entity_poly.pdbx_strand_id
1 'polypeptide(L)'
;MLIRVNLLETLGAGIGYFGEYIFAKVLQKVSRGETIAMLVEGLYSADKIAPRGTSMPHEKGRGVYSKHVLSEWPIHKSWFVPVVEDGAPAVILDPPRGLVKYIGRDTEGVYALLLSLGLKELKDYVLKGVSPTLLKDFDIFTETDIEIAAVIYERLRGEPDFVASVIETLREVDFLLVENGVVYHVEVKTTMRPTDPKLRKKRTLLQKRQQIMEKLGLRPALAVVIPRENWEVEVWFEKS
;
A
#
# COMPACT_ATOMS: atom_id res chain seq x y z
N MET A 1 -16.05 46.10 1.71
CA MET A 1 -16.90 44.93 2.03
C MET A 1 -15.99 43.84 2.57
N LEU A 2 -16.25 43.35 3.77
CA LEU A 2 -15.43 42.33 4.42
C LEU A 2 -16.20 41.01 4.35
N ILE A 3 -15.75 40.08 3.48
CA ILE A 3 -16.38 38.75 3.36
C ILE A 3 -15.67 37.82 4.34
N ARG A 4 -16.43 37.29 5.31
CA ARG A 4 -15.96 36.22 6.20
C ARG A 4 -16.41 34.89 5.63
N VAL A 5 -15.47 34.00 5.33
CA VAL A 5 -15.72 32.66 4.79
C VAL A 5 -15.20 31.64 5.79
N ASN A 6 -16.04 30.68 6.18
CA ASN A 6 -15.61 29.54 6.98
C ASN A 6 -14.95 28.52 6.05
N LEU A 7 -13.61 28.49 6.05
CA LEU A 7 -12.84 27.58 5.20
C LEU A 7 -13.15 26.10 5.48
N LEU A 8 -13.53 25.73 6.71
CA LEU A 8 -13.91 24.35 7.03
C LEU A 8 -15.24 23.95 6.36
N GLU A 9 -16.22 24.86 6.34
CA GLU A 9 -17.48 24.63 5.61
C GLU A 9 -17.28 24.67 4.09
N THR A 10 -16.31 25.47 3.62
CA THR A 10 -16.04 25.66 2.19
C THR A 10 -15.26 24.48 1.59
N LEU A 11 -14.37 23.84 2.37
CA LEU A 11 -13.53 22.73 1.90
C LEU A 11 -14.33 21.44 1.59
N GLY A 12 -15.54 21.29 2.10
CA GLY A 12 -16.43 20.18 1.77
C GLY A 12 -15.74 18.80 1.88
N ALA A 13 -15.65 18.06 0.78
CA ALA A 13 -14.99 16.75 0.73
C ALA A 13 -13.46 16.81 0.95
N GLY A 14 -12.82 17.95 0.64
CA GLY A 14 -11.37 18.16 0.82
C GLY A 14 -10.92 18.14 2.28
N ILE A 15 -11.85 18.31 3.22
CA ILE A 15 -11.57 18.22 4.66
C ILE A 15 -11.16 16.80 5.10
N GLY A 16 -11.61 15.77 4.37
CA GLY A 16 -11.22 14.38 4.62
C GLY A 16 -9.72 14.19 4.39
N TYR A 17 -9.23 14.65 3.23
CA TYR A 17 -7.83 14.59 2.84
C TYR A 17 -6.92 15.36 3.81
N PHE A 18 -7.38 16.53 4.27
CA PHE A 18 -6.68 17.31 5.28
C PHE A 18 -6.57 16.57 6.62
N GLY A 19 -7.61 15.84 7.02
CA GLY A 19 -7.57 15.03 8.24
C GLY A 19 -6.60 13.87 8.17
N GLU A 20 -6.56 13.14 7.05
CA GLU A 20 -5.54 12.11 6.81
C GLU A 20 -4.13 12.68 6.82
N TYR A 21 -3.92 13.85 6.21
CA TYR A 21 -2.63 14.54 6.24
C TYR A 21 -2.22 14.89 7.67
N ILE A 22 -3.11 15.48 8.47
CA ILE A 22 -2.83 15.79 9.87
C ILE A 22 -2.55 14.51 10.66
N PHE A 23 -3.36 13.47 10.48
CA PHE A 23 -3.17 12.19 11.14
C PHE A 23 -1.78 11.61 10.87
N ALA A 24 -1.36 11.60 9.60
CA ALA A 24 -0.03 11.14 9.18
C ALA A 24 1.12 11.98 9.77
N LYS A 25 0.87 13.26 10.09
CA LYS A 25 1.86 14.15 10.71
C LYS A 25 1.91 14.04 12.24
N VAL A 26 0.77 13.81 12.88
CA VAL A 26 0.65 13.79 14.34
C VAL A 26 1.09 12.45 14.92
N LEU A 27 0.76 11.34 14.27
CA LEU A 27 1.18 10.03 14.74
C LEU A 27 2.46 9.61 14.03
N GLN A 28 3.52 9.45 14.82
CA GLN A 28 4.76 8.86 14.36
C GLN A 28 4.53 7.36 14.11
N LYS A 29 5.21 6.80 13.10
CA LYS A 29 5.15 5.36 12.75
C LYS A 29 3.77 4.88 12.27
N VAL A 30 3.16 5.64 11.36
CA VAL A 30 1.98 5.19 10.60
C VAL A 30 2.34 4.96 9.13
N SER A 31 1.74 3.91 8.56
CA SER A 31 1.94 3.48 7.18
C SER A 31 0.64 3.56 6.41
N ARG A 32 0.66 3.92 5.12
CA ARG A 32 -0.53 3.90 4.28
C ARG A 32 -0.94 2.46 3.98
N GLY A 33 -2.24 2.17 4.01
CA GLY A 33 -2.75 0.83 3.70
C GLY A 33 -2.34 0.35 2.31
N GLU A 34 -2.38 1.22 1.31
CA GLU A 34 -1.93 0.92 -0.06
C GLU A 34 -0.45 0.52 -0.13
N THR A 35 0.44 1.22 0.59
CA THR A 35 1.87 0.90 0.67
C THR A 35 2.09 -0.48 1.28
N ILE A 36 1.39 -0.79 2.37
CA ILE A 36 1.46 -2.10 3.02
C ILE A 36 0.87 -3.20 2.14
N ALA A 37 -0.24 -2.93 1.45
CA ALA A 37 -0.86 -3.87 0.53
C ALA A 37 0.10 -4.23 -0.61
N MET A 38 0.78 -3.23 -1.17
CA MET A 38 1.82 -3.44 -2.17
C MET A 38 2.94 -4.31 -1.63
N LEU A 39 3.54 -3.96 -0.48
CA LEU A 39 4.60 -4.78 0.11
C LEU A 39 4.16 -6.23 0.35
N VAL A 40 3.01 -6.45 1.00
CA VAL A 40 2.49 -7.78 1.31
C VAL A 40 2.20 -8.59 0.04
N GLU A 41 1.63 -7.97 -0.99
CA GLU A 41 1.43 -8.63 -2.27
C GLU A 41 2.74 -9.01 -2.93
N GLY A 42 3.74 -8.13 -2.89
CA GLY A 42 5.07 -8.40 -3.44
C GLY A 42 5.74 -9.58 -2.75
N LEU A 43 5.69 -9.61 -1.41
CA LEU A 43 6.22 -10.73 -0.60
C LEU A 43 5.55 -12.06 -0.93
N TYR A 44 4.22 -12.08 -1.04
CA TYR A 44 3.47 -13.28 -1.39
C TYR A 44 3.74 -13.71 -2.84
N SER A 45 3.76 -12.75 -3.76
CA SER A 45 4.01 -12.99 -5.19
C SER A 45 5.41 -13.59 -5.44
N ALA A 46 6.41 -13.21 -4.63
CA ALA A 46 7.75 -13.77 -4.69
C ALA A 46 7.79 -15.29 -4.52
N ASP A 47 6.83 -15.87 -3.78
CA ASP A 47 6.73 -17.33 -3.59
C ASP A 47 5.83 -18.04 -4.60
N LYS A 48 5.05 -17.28 -5.38
CA LYS A 48 4.07 -17.83 -6.32
C LYS A 48 4.50 -17.75 -7.77
N ILE A 49 5.25 -16.71 -8.13
CA ILE A 49 5.68 -16.52 -9.52
C ILE A 49 6.87 -17.44 -9.79
N ALA A 50 6.61 -18.49 -10.56
CA ALA A 50 7.67 -19.32 -11.09
C ALA A 50 8.49 -18.53 -12.13
N PRO A 51 9.84 -18.55 -12.04
CA PRO A 51 10.68 -17.98 -13.10
C PRO A 51 10.41 -18.72 -14.41
N ARG A 52 10.30 -17.97 -15.51
CA ARG A 52 10.16 -18.53 -16.86
C ARG A 52 11.19 -17.90 -17.78
N GLY A 53 11.73 -18.67 -18.73
CA GLY A 53 12.83 -18.18 -19.57
C GLY A 53 14.20 -18.34 -18.90
N THR A 54 15.26 -18.13 -19.66
CA THR A 54 16.64 -18.49 -19.27
C THR A 54 17.62 -17.32 -19.36
N SER A 55 17.16 -16.14 -19.79
CA SER A 55 18.00 -14.95 -19.95
C SER A 55 17.22 -13.68 -19.61
N MET A 56 17.95 -12.62 -19.24
CA MET A 56 17.35 -11.31 -18.97
C MET A 56 16.82 -10.68 -20.26
N PRO A 57 15.72 -9.91 -20.19
CA PRO A 57 15.19 -9.20 -21.35
C PRO A 57 16.18 -8.10 -21.80
N HIS A 58 16.19 -7.84 -23.10
CA HIS A 58 16.98 -6.78 -23.71
C HIS A 58 16.13 -6.06 -24.74
N GLU A 59 16.14 -4.72 -24.70
CA GLU A 59 15.43 -3.87 -25.64
C GLU A 59 16.38 -2.79 -26.16
N LYS A 60 16.23 -2.42 -27.44
CA LYS A 60 17.08 -1.43 -28.09
C LYS A 60 16.44 -0.03 -28.03
N GLY A 61 17.26 0.98 -27.76
CA GLY A 61 16.86 2.39 -27.79
C GLY A 61 16.66 3.00 -26.40
N ARG A 62 16.44 4.31 -26.37
CA ARG A 62 16.17 5.04 -25.12
C ARG A 62 14.70 4.92 -24.71
N GLY A 63 14.47 4.74 -23.41
CA GLY A 63 13.15 4.66 -22.79
C GLY A 63 12.98 3.45 -21.88
N VAL A 64 11.76 3.32 -21.35
CA VAL A 64 11.35 2.24 -20.45
C VAL A 64 10.36 1.33 -21.16
N TYR A 65 10.75 0.07 -21.38
CA TYR A 65 9.97 -0.90 -22.13
C TYR A 65 9.53 -2.05 -21.24
N SER A 66 8.31 -2.54 -21.43
CA SER A 66 7.81 -3.72 -20.72
C SER A 66 7.00 -4.63 -21.65
N LYS A 67 6.86 -5.89 -21.28
CA LYS A 67 5.92 -6.83 -21.90
C LYS A 67 4.93 -7.33 -20.86
N HIS A 68 3.72 -7.61 -21.32
CA HIS A 68 2.66 -8.15 -20.47
C HIS A 68 3.01 -9.57 -20.02
N VAL A 69 3.29 -9.73 -18.73
CA VAL A 69 3.50 -11.03 -18.08
C VAL A 69 2.13 -11.68 -17.79
N LEU A 70 1.92 -12.86 -18.36
CA LEU A 70 0.72 -13.67 -18.11
C LEU A 70 0.93 -14.54 -16.88
N SER A 71 0.63 -13.97 -15.72
CA SER A 71 0.59 -14.65 -14.42
C SER A 71 -0.67 -14.25 -13.65
N GLU A 72 -1.13 -15.10 -12.75
CA GLU A 72 -2.21 -14.80 -11.79
C GLU A 72 -1.73 -13.85 -10.69
N TRP A 73 -0.44 -13.94 -10.32
CA TRP A 73 0.23 -13.07 -9.34
C TRP A 73 1.34 -12.25 -10.01
N PRO A 74 1.59 -10.99 -9.64
CA PRO A 74 0.79 -10.16 -8.74
C PRO A 74 -0.63 -9.94 -9.31
N ILE A 75 -1.62 -9.80 -8.42
CA ILE A 75 -2.99 -9.42 -8.80
C ILE A 75 -3.02 -7.96 -9.30
N HIS A 76 -2.24 -7.07 -8.66
CA HIS A 76 -2.00 -5.68 -9.07
C HIS A 76 -0.77 -5.58 -9.96
N LYS A 77 -0.94 -5.92 -11.24
CA LYS A 77 0.15 -5.90 -12.24
C LYS A 77 0.77 -4.53 -12.50
N SER A 78 0.17 -3.45 -11.99
CA SER A 78 0.73 -2.10 -12.05
C SER A 78 1.76 -1.82 -10.97
N TRP A 79 1.78 -2.58 -9.87
CA TRP A 79 2.71 -2.31 -8.76
C TRP A 79 4.12 -2.80 -9.02
N PHE A 80 4.28 -3.92 -9.72
CA PHE A 80 5.59 -4.53 -9.98
C PHE A 80 5.76 -4.70 -11.47
N VAL A 81 6.43 -3.74 -12.09
CA VAL A 81 6.55 -3.72 -13.55
C VAL A 81 7.96 -4.12 -13.95
N PRO A 82 8.16 -5.31 -14.53
CA PRO A 82 9.46 -5.68 -15.10
C PRO A 82 9.70 -4.85 -16.35
N VAL A 83 10.83 -4.18 -16.43
CA VAL A 83 11.18 -3.27 -17.52
C VAL A 83 12.60 -3.49 -18.03
N VAL A 84 12.83 -3.01 -19.24
CA VAL A 84 14.16 -2.64 -19.71
C VAL A 84 14.20 -1.11 -19.78
N GLU A 85 14.94 -0.49 -18.87
CA GLU A 85 15.17 0.95 -18.77
C GLU A 85 16.51 1.30 -19.40
N ASP A 86 16.49 2.01 -20.52
CA ASP A 86 17.69 2.43 -21.26
C ASP A 86 18.70 1.28 -21.51
N GLY A 87 18.17 0.08 -21.76
CA GLY A 87 18.93 -1.14 -22.02
C GLY A 87 19.29 -1.97 -20.79
N ALA A 88 18.99 -1.49 -19.57
CA ALA A 88 19.22 -2.21 -18.33
C ALA A 88 17.92 -2.85 -17.80
N PRO A 89 17.92 -4.14 -17.41
CA PRO A 89 16.76 -4.77 -16.81
C PRO A 89 16.53 -4.25 -15.38
N ALA A 90 15.28 -3.95 -15.05
CA ALA A 90 14.86 -3.50 -13.72
C ALA A 90 13.42 -3.93 -13.42
N VAL A 91 13.02 -3.85 -12.15
CA VAL A 91 11.62 -3.92 -11.73
C VAL A 91 11.29 -2.61 -11.04
N ILE A 92 10.37 -1.84 -11.60
CA ILE A 92 9.96 -0.54 -11.05
C ILE A 92 8.72 -0.75 -10.18
N LEU A 93 8.72 -0.12 -9.01
CA LEU A 93 7.61 -0.08 -8.09
C LEU A 93 6.64 1.04 -8.47
N ASP A 94 5.37 0.68 -8.67
CA ASP A 94 4.25 1.59 -8.98
C ASP A 94 4.61 2.76 -9.93
N PRO A 95 5.13 2.47 -11.14
CA PRO A 95 5.61 3.50 -12.04
C PRO A 95 4.49 4.50 -12.42
N PRO A 96 4.81 5.81 -12.54
CA PRO A 96 3.88 6.81 -13.02
C PRO A 96 3.24 6.46 -14.36
N ARG A 97 1.96 6.83 -14.53
CA ARG A 97 1.23 6.61 -15.78
C ARG A 97 1.97 7.26 -16.96
N GLY A 98 2.18 6.48 -18.01
CA GLY A 98 2.85 6.93 -19.24
C GLY A 98 4.37 6.77 -19.23
N LEU A 99 4.99 6.36 -18.11
CA LEU A 99 6.42 6.08 -18.05
C LEU A 99 6.79 4.85 -18.90
N VAL A 100 6.04 3.76 -18.75
CA VAL A 100 6.36 2.45 -19.33
C VAL A 100 5.66 2.24 -20.68
N LYS A 101 6.42 1.86 -21.71
CA LYS A 101 5.91 1.48 -23.03
C LYS A 101 5.73 -0.03 -23.12
N TYR A 102 4.48 -0.48 -23.26
CA TYR A 102 4.17 -1.90 -23.43
C TYR A 102 4.27 -2.31 -24.89
N ILE A 103 5.19 -3.24 -25.19
CA ILE A 103 5.55 -3.64 -26.56
C ILE A 103 5.04 -5.04 -26.96
N GLY A 104 4.12 -5.62 -26.18
CA GLY A 104 3.48 -6.89 -26.49
C GLY A 104 3.36 -7.82 -25.29
N ARG A 105 3.14 -9.11 -25.57
CA ARG A 105 3.04 -10.17 -24.56
C ARG A 105 4.41 -10.84 -24.35
N ASP A 106 4.69 -11.25 -23.12
CA ASP A 106 5.90 -12.01 -22.79
C ASP A 106 5.71 -13.50 -23.11
N THR A 107 5.99 -13.88 -24.36
CA THR A 107 5.86 -15.27 -24.83
C THR A 107 7.02 -16.15 -24.36
N GLU A 108 8.22 -15.59 -24.32
CA GLU A 108 9.46 -16.30 -23.96
C GLU A 108 9.67 -16.40 -22.45
N GLY A 109 8.96 -15.60 -21.66
CA GLY A 109 9.01 -15.60 -20.21
C GLY A 109 10.10 -14.70 -19.63
N VAL A 110 10.95 -14.07 -20.45
CA VAL A 110 12.11 -13.30 -19.98
C VAL A 110 11.73 -12.12 -19.07
N TYR A 111 10.56 -11.51 -19.26
CA TYR A 111 10.05 -10.48 -18.34
C TYR A 111 9.45 -11.10 -17.07
N ALA A 112 8.85 -12.29 -17.15
CA ALA A 112 8.43 -13.06 -15.99
C ALA A 112 9.62 -13.49 -15.11
N LEU A 113 10.76 -13.88 -15.71
CA LEU A 113 12.00 -14.12 -14.97
C LEU A 113 12.43 -12.85 -14.23
N LEU A 114 12.52 -11.72 -14.93
CA LEU A 114 12.91 -10.44 -14.32
C LEU A 114 11.98 -10.06 -13.16
N LEU A 115 10.66 -10.20 -13.35
CA LEU A 115 9.67 -9.96 -12.28
C LEU A 115 9.91 -10.87 -11.07
N SER A 116 10.12 -12.18 -11.31
CA SER A 116 10.38 -13.13 -10.22
C SER A 116 11.66 -12.79 -9.43
N LEU A 117 12.71 -12.31 -10.12
CA LEU A 117 13.95 -11.88 -9.49
C LEU A 117 13.76 -10.60 -8.67
N GLY A 118 13.09 -9.58 -9.23
CA GLY A 118 12.83 -8.33 -8.49
C GLY A 118 11.92 -8.52 -7.27
N LEU A 119 10.91 -9.40 -7.36
CA LEU A 119 10.07 -9.74 -6.21
C LEU A 119 10.84 -10.54 -5.15
N LYS A 120 11.76 -11.41 -5.56
CA LYS A 120 12.66 -12.08 -4.63
C LYS A 120 13.58 -11.09 -3.93
N GLU A 121 14.12 -10.10 -4.65
CA GLU A 121 14.91 -9.03 -4.03
C GLU A 121 14.07 -8.20 -3.06
N LEU A 122 12.82 -7.87 -3.39
CA LEU A 122 11.90 -7.20 -2.46
C LEU A 122 11.72 -8.02 -1.17
N LYS A 123 11.52 -9.33 -1.31
CA LYS A 123 11.39 -10.23 -0.16
C LYS A 123 12.66 -10.31 0.68
N ASP A 124 13.82 -10.39 0.05
CA ASP A 124 15.11 -10.38 0.75
C ASP A 124 15.39 -9.01 1.41
N TYR A 125 14.99 -7.91 0.79
CA TYR A 125 15.07 -6.56 1.38
C TYR A 125 14.22 -6.46 2.65
N VAL A 126 12.94 -6.82 2.58
CA VAL A 126 12.01 -6.71 3.70
C VAL A 126 12.36 -7.67 4.84
N LEU A 127 12.70 -8.92 4.54
CA LEU A 127 12.89 -9.95 5.57
C LEU A 127 14.33 -10.08 6.07
N LYS A 128 15.32 -9.60 5.30
CA LYS A 128 16.75 -9.78 5.61
C LYS A 128 17.56 -8.49 5.55
N GLY A 129 16.96 -7.37 5.15
CA GLY A 129 17.65 -6.09 5.01
C GLY A 129 18.67 -6.05 3.87
N VAL A 130 18.55 -6.94 2.87
CA VAL A 130 19.50 -6.99 1.74
C VAL A 130 19.10 -5.97 0.68
N SER A 131 20.00 -5.05 0.34
CA SER A 131 19.73 -4.03 -0.68
C SER A 131 19.48 -4.64 -2.06
N PRO A 132 18.38 -4.29 -2.74
CA PRO A 132 18.08 -4.75 -4.10
C PRO A 132 19.05 -4.22 -5.17
N THR A 133 19.13 -4.93 -6.30
CA THR A 133 19.93 -4.50 -7.47
C THR A 133 19.06 -4.23 -8.70
N LEU A 134 18.03 -5.05 -8.91
CA LEU A 134 17.06 -4.97 -10.00
C LEU A 134 15.82 -4.16 -9.59
N LEU A 135 15.41 -4.25 -8.32
CA LEU A 135 14.28 -3.46 -7.82
C LEU A 135 14.66 -1.97 -7.70
N LYS A 136 13.86 -1.08 -8.29
CA LYS A 136 14.02 0.38 -8.21
C LYS A 136 12.96 0.99 -7.30
N ASP A 137 13.27 2.21 -6.84
CA ASP A 137 12.39 3.03 -6.00
C ASP A 137 11.94 2.34 -4.69
N PHE A 138 12.76 1.44 -4.15
CA PHE A 138 12.46 0.74 -2.88
C PHE A 138 12.70 1.63 -1.65
N ASP A 139 13.39 2.76 -1.82
CA ASP A 139 13.66 3.76 -0.81
C ASP A 139 12.42 4.60 -0.44
N ILE A 140 11.31 4.46 -1.18
CA ILE A 140 10.01 5.02 -0.81
C ILE A 140 9.45 4.40 0.48
N PHE A 141 9.90 3.20 0.85
CA PHE A 141 9.42 2.48 2.02
C PHE A 141 10.14 2.93 3.28
N THR A 142 9.36 3.29 4.29
CA THR A 142 9.87 3.57 5.63
C THR A 142 10.14 2.27 6.40
N GLU A 143 10.95 2.33 7.46
CA GLU A 143 11.15 1.21 8.37
C GLU A 143 9.83 0.69 8.97
N THR A 144 8.86 1.59 9.19
CA THR A 144 7.52 1.22 9.69
C THR A 144 6.76 0.40 8.64
N ASP A 145 6.86 0.77 7.37
CA ASP A 145 6.21 0.02 6.29
C ASP A 145 6.73 -1.42 6.22
N ILE A 146 8.06 -1.56 6.33
CA ILE A 146 8.76 -2.85 6.32
C ILE A 146 8.35 -3.69 7.53
N GLU A 147 8.35 -3.12 8.74
CA GLU A 147 7.96 -3.80 9.98
C GLU A 147 6.52 -4.35 9.90
N ILE A 148 5.56 -3.50 9.50
CA ILE A 148 4.16 -3.89 9.38
C ILE A 148 3.97 -4.97 8.32
N ALA A 149 4.57 -4.79 7.14
CA ALA A 149 4.44 -5.75 6.04
C ALA A 149 5.02 -7.12 6.42
N ALA A 150 6.18 -7.17 7.09
CA ALA A 150 6.78 -8.40 7.57
C ALA A 150 5.85 -9.13 8.56
N VAL A 151 5.31 -8.42 9.55
CA VAL A 151 4.38 -8.99 10.55
C VAL A 151 3.12 -9.54 9.89
N ILE A 152 2.53 -8.80 8.94
CA ILE A 152 1.33 -9.25 8.22
C ILE A 152 1.65 -10.48 7.37
N TYR A 153 2.74 -10.46 6.63
CA TYR A 153 3.16 -11.55 5.75
C TYR A 153 3.42 -12.85 6.53
N GLU A 154 4.06 -12.80 7.70
CA GLU A 154 4.26 -14.00 8.54
C GLU A 154 2.94 -14.64 9.01
N ARG A 155 1.92 -13.80 9.24
CA ARG A 155 0.58 -14.23 9.67
C ARG A 155 -0.32 -14.61 8.50
N LEU A 156 0.08 -14.28 7.28
CA LEU A 156 -0.67 -14.54 6.05
C LEU A 156 -0.62 -16.04 5.72
N ARG A 157 -1.56 -16.79 6.30
CA ARG A 157 -1.73 -18.22 6.05
C ARG A 157 -3.13 -18.45 5.48
N GLY A 158 -3.19 -18.97 4.26
CA GLY A 158 -4.45 -19.31 3.63
C GLY A 158 -4.34 -19.56 2.13
N GLU A 159 -5.46 -19.89 1.53
CA GLU A 159 -5.60 -20.08 0.08
C GLU A 159 -5.45 -18.75 -0.68
N PRO A 160 -5.08 -18.79 -1.98
CA PRO A 160 -4.89 -17.59 -2.80
C PRO A 160 -6.04 -16.57 -2.75
N ASP A 161 -7.30 -17.04 -2.72
CA ASP A 161 -8.48 -16.16 -2.66
C ASP A 161 -8.57 -15.38 -1.33
N PHE A 162 -8.16 -16.00 -0.22
CA PHE A 162 -8.09 -15.34 1.07
C PHE A 162 -7.00 -14.26 1.05
N VAL A 163 -5.84 -14.58 0.49
CA VAL A 163 -4.72 -13.63 0.36
C VAL A 163 -5.09 -12.44 -0.53
N ALA A 164 -5.75 -12.68 -1.67
CA ALA A 164 -6.24 -11.62 -2.54
C ALA A 164 -7.22 -10.70 -1.80
N SER A 165 -8.16 -11.29 -1.06
CA SER A 165 -9.12 -10.53 -0.25
C SER A 165 -8.44 -9.71 0.85
N VAL A 166 -7.38 -10.23 1.48
CA VAL A 166 -6.56 -9.49 2.45
C VAL A 166 -5.90 -8.28 1.80
N ILE A 167 -5.25 -8.47 0.64
CA ILE A 167 -4.54 -7.40 -0.06
C ILE A 167 -5.52 -6.30 -0.48
N GLU A 168 -6.67 -6.65 -1.07
CA GLU A 168 -7.69 -5.66 -1.44
C GLU A 168 -8.21 -4.90 -0.23
N THR A 169 -8.41 -5.58 0.90
CA THR A 169 -8.85 -4.92 2.14
C THR A 169 -7.78 -3.95 2.66
N LEU A 170 -6.49 -4.32 2.62
CA LEU A 170 -5.39 -3.43 3.02
C LEU A 170 -5.32 -2.18 2.15
N ARG A 171 -5.63 -2.27 0.85
CA ARG A 171 -5.68 -1.09 -0.04
C ARG A 171 -6.77 -0.09 0.34
N GLU A 172 -7.86 -0.57 0.92
CA GLU A 172 -8.97 0.28 1.37
C GLU A 172 -8.74 0.89 2.76
N VAL A 173 -7.71 0.44 3.50
CA VAL A 173 -7.38 0.97 4.82
C VAL A 173 -6.64 2.30 4.69
N ASP A 174 -7.07 3.32 5.45
CA ASP A 174 -6.42 4.63 5.42
C ASP A 174 -4.95 4.52 5.92
N PHE A 175 -4.75 3.90 7.09
CA PHE A 175 -3.42 3.70 7.69
C PHE A 175 -3.30 2.41 8.51
N LEU A 176 -2.07 1.94 8.70
CA LEU A 176 -1.70 0.98 9.73
C LEU A 176 -0.73 1.62 10.74
N LEU A 177 -0.84 1.20 12.00
CA LEU A 177 -0.03 1.67 13.12
C LEU A 177 0.48 0.48 13.92
N VAL A 178 1.75 0.49 14.32
CA VAL A 178 2.29 -0.47 15.29
C VAL A 178 2.40 0.17 16.65
N GLU A 179 1.80 -0.44 17.66
CA GLU A 179 1.98 -0.04 19.04
C GLU A 179 2.04 -1.25 19.96
N ASN A 180 3.09 -1.35 20.77
CA ASN A 180 3.33 -2.48 21.69
C ASN A 180 3.22 -3.86 21.01
N GLY A 181 3.70 -3.98 19.77
CA GLY A 181 3.65 -5.23 18.98
C GLY A 181 2.27 -5.57 18.40
N VAL A 182 1.27 -4.71 18.59
CA VAL A 182 -0.06 -4.84 17.98
C VAL A 182 -0.13 -3.96 16.74
N VAL A 183 -0.53 -4.56 15.62
CA VAL A 183 -0.81 -3.84 14.38
C VAL A 183 -2.26 -3.42 14.38
N TYR A 184 -2.51 -2.12 14.36
CA TYR A 184 -3.83 -1.54 14.20
C TYR A 184 -4.04 -1.15 12.75
N HIS A 185 -5.21 -1.46 12.18
CA HIS A 185 -5.65 -0.79 10.96
C HIS A 185 -6.54 0.38 11.39
N VAL A 186 -6.18 1.57 10.95
CA VAL A 186 -6.75 2.83 11.39
C VAL A 186 -7.58 3.42 10.27
N GLU A 187 -8.79 3.81 10.61
CA GLU A 187 -9.64 4.62 9.75
C GLU A 187 -9.71 6.03 10.26
N VAL A 188 -9.42 6.99 9.38
CA VAL A 188 -9.39 8.41 9.70
C VAL A 188 -10.71 9.01 9.26
N LYS A 189 -11.31 9.79 10.16
CA LYS A 189 -12.55 10.50 9.89
C LYS A 189 -12.44 11.93 10.38
N THR A 190 -12.59 12.86 9.45
CA THR A 190 -12.66 14.28 9.79
C THR A 190 -14.11 14.70 10.03
N THR A 191 -14.40 15.28 11.19
CA THR A 191 -15.75 15.80 11.49
C THR A 191 -15.72 16.94 12.50
N MET A 192 -16.58 17.94 12.31
CA MET A 192 -16.79 19.00 13.31
C MET A 192 -17.71 18.56 14.47
N ARG A 193 -18.38 17.41 14.33
CA ARG A 193 -19.36 16.88 15.31
C ARG A 193 -19.06 15.40 15.61
N PRO A 194 -18.18 15.11 16.58
CA PRO A 194 -17.73 13.74 16.90
C PRO A 194 -18.75 12.89 17.68
N THR A 195 -19.89 13.46 18.08
CA THR A 195 -20.94 12.77 18.85
C THR A 195 -22.08 12.21 17.98
N ASP A 196 -21.95 12.25 16.64
CA ASP A 196 -23.01 11.83 15.71
C ASP A 196 -23.22 10.29 15.75
N PRO A 197 -24.47 9.79 15.86
CA PRO A 197 -24.83 8.38 15.62
C PRO A 197 -24.21 7.78 14.35
N LYS A 198 -23.86 8.60 13.36
CA LYS A 198 -23.09 8.19 12.17
C LYS A 198 -21.73 7.59 12.49
N LEU A 199 -21.03 8.03 13.55
CA LEU A 199 -19.76 7.44 13.96
C LEU A 199 -19.97 6.06 14.60
N ARG A 200 -21.04 5.85 15.38
CA ARG A 200 -21.43 4.51 15.85
C ARG A 200 -21.70 3.55 14.70
N LYS A 201 -22.48 3.98 13.70
CA LYS A 201 -22.75 3.16 12.49
C LYS A 201 -21.45 2.86 11.73
N LYS A 202 -20.54 3.83 11.62
CA LYS A 202 -19.22 3.62 11.00
C LYS A 202 -18.38 2.61 11.79
N ARG A 203 -18.32 2.68 13.12
CA ARG A 203 -17.62 1.67 13.95
C ARG A 203 -18.13 0.25 13.68
N THR A 204 -19.45 0.06 13.59
CA THR A 204 -20.03 -1.26 13.29
C THR A 204 -19.71 -1.72 11.85
N LEU A 205 -19.67 -0.80 10.88
CA LEU A 205 -19.31 -1.13 9.50
C LEU A 205 -17.82 -1.46 9.35
N LEU A 206 -16.97 -0.74 10.10
CA LEU A 206 -15.55 -1.03 10.25
C LEU A 206 -15.39 -2.47 10.74
N GLN A 207 -15.95 -2.82 11.89
CA GLN A 207 -15.88 -4.19 12.44
C GLN A 207 -16.33 -5.27 11.43
N LYS A 208 -17.35 -4.99 10.59
CA LYS A 208 -17.78 -5.93 9.54
C LYS A 208 -16.78 -6.06 8.39
N ARG A 209 -16.18 -4.96 7.91
CA ARG A 209 -15.14 -5.01 6.86
C ARG A 209 -13.83 -5.65 7.37
N GLN A 210 -13.65 -5.67 8.68
CA GLN A 210 -12.38 -6.02 9.32
C GLN A 210 -12.28 -7.48 9.75
N GLN A 211 -13.33 -8.28 9.61
CA GLN A 211 -13.31 -9.71 9.94
C GLN A 211 -12.17 -10.47 9.26
N ILE A 212 -11.76 -10.03 8.06
CA ILE A 212 -10.64 -10.62 7.35
C ILE A 212 -9.28 -10.18 7.91
N MET A 213 -9.16 -8.93 8.39
CA MET A 213 -7.95 -8.40 9.05
C MET A 213 -7.78 -8.96 10.46
N GLU A 214 -8.88 -9.22 11.17
CA GLU A 214 -8.87 -9.87 12.49
C GLU A 214 -8.25 -11.28 12.43
N LYS A 215 -8.44 -12.01 11.31
CA LYS A 215 -7.77 -13.31 11.09
C LYS A 215 -6.25 -13.20 11.02
N LEU A 216 -5.73 -12.02 10.70
CA LEU A 216 -4.30 -11.69 10.72
C LEU A 216 -3.85 -11.09 12.06
N GLY A 217 -4.74 -11.06 13.07
CA GLY A 217 -4.47 -10.48 14.38
C GLY A 217 -4.28 -8.96 14.34
N LEU A 218 -4.79 -8.28 13.32
CA LEU A 218 -4.83 -6.82 13.26
C LEU A 218 -6.05 -6.33 14.05
N ARG A 219 -5.91 -5.20 14.73
CA ARG A 219 -6.98 -4.60 15.53
C ARG A 219 -7.55 -3.35 14.91
N PRO A 220 -8.87 -3.13 15.04
CA PRO A 220 -9.47 -1.93 14.55
C PRO A 220 -9.22 -0.72 15.45
N ALA A 221 -8.87 0.38 14.81
CA ALA A 221 -8.83 1.68 15.45
C ALA A 221 -9.53 2.74 14.59
N LEU A 222 -10.14 3.70 15.28
CA LEU A 222 -10.77 4.86 14.67
C LEU A 222 -10.02 6.11 15.13
N ALA A 223 -9.54 6.87 14.16
CA ALA A 223 -8.99 8.19 14.38
C ALA A 223 -10.00 9.24 13.93
N VAL A 224 -10.42 10.09 14.86
CA VAL A 224 -11.33 11.21 14.56
C VAL A 224 -10.54 12.50 14.64
N VAL A 225 -10.46 13.19 13.51
CA VAL A 225 -9.79 14.49 13.39
C VAL A 225 -10.87 15.57 13.45
N ILE A 226 -10.83 16.40 14.49
CA ILE A 226 -11.84 17.42 14.76
C ILE A 226 -11.20 18.79 14.57
N PRO A 227 -11.46 19.47 13.44
CA PRO A 227 -11.01 20.83 13.26
C PRO A 227 -11.81 21.79 14.14
N ARG A 228 -11.13 22.73 14.80
CA ARG A 228 -11.70 23.77 15.66
C ARG A 228 -11.68 25.14 14.97
N GLU A 229 -12.47 26.08 15.50
CA GLU A 229 -12.67 27.41 14.90
C GLU A 229 -11.40 28.28 14.85
N ASN A 230 -10.40 27.98 15.68
CA ASN A 230 -9.10 28.64 15.77
C ASN A 230 -7.98 27.93 14.99
N TRP A 231 -8.32 27.03 14.05
CA TRP A 231 -7.37 26.20 13.29
C TRP A 231 -6.61 25.16 14.13
N GLU A 232 -6.95 25.00 15.41
CA GLU A 232 -6.49 23.85 16.19
C GLU A 232 -7.21 22.58 15.74
N VAL A 233 -6.54 21.46 15.94
CA VAL A 233 -7.06 20.15 15.58
C VAL A 233 -6.97 19.23 16.78
N GLU A 234 -8.09 18.63 17.13
CA GLU A 234 -8.13 17.57 18.13
C GLU A 234 -8.17 16.22 17.43
N VAL A 235 -7.23 15.33 17.78
CA VAL A 235 -7.19 13.96 17.26
C VAL A 235 -7.62 13.04 18.39
N TRP A 236 -8.78 12.41 18.23
CA TRP A 236 -9.24 11.37 19.12
C TRP A 236 -8.92 10.00 18.53
N PHE A 237 -8.21 9.17 19.28
CA PHE A 237 -7.86 7.82 18.87
C PHE A 237 -8.55 6.80 19.77
N GLU A 238 -9.42 5.98 19.16
CA GLU A 238 -10.14 4.91 19.85
C GLU A 238 -9.57 3.57 19.40
N LYS A 239 -8.91 2.88 20.35
CA LYS A 239 -8.41 1.51 20.16
C LYS A 239 -9.48 0.52 20.63
N SER A 240 -9.64 -0.55 19.87
CA SER A 240 -10.49 -1.68 20.25
C SER A 240 -9.67 -2.82 20.87
#